data_AF-A0A429X9S3-F1
#
_entry.id   AF-A0A429X9S3-F1
#
_cell.length_a   1.000
_cell.length_b   1.000
_cell.length_c   1.000
_cell.angle_alpha   90.00
_cell.angle_beta   90.00
_cell.angle_gamma   90.00
#
_symmetry.space_group_name_H-M   'P 1'
#
loop_
_entity.id
_entity.type
_entity.pdbx_description
1 polymer ?
#
loop_
_entity_poly.entity_id
_entity_poly.type
_entity_poly.pdbx_seq_one_letter_code
_entity_poly.pdbx_strand_id
1 'polypeptide(L)'
;MALDLGNVTAVQNVGEEEILGHLMWFSVGKQLVKRDDLLTTLTQSGLEESWMPNPIRSSDAFRRATKEIETKKSTATANVFENYLIREVFSDKDQIQRNIVVETVDQSGKRLDYDSQAGVITLNKKDDSLTFVTSNDMARELSEEAEKKFQVYKDYYSAQQLRVMVSKILQSLAPTPVRPNGGIVRLVLQ
;
A
#
# COMPACT_ATOMS: atom_id res chain seq x y z
N MET A 1 -2.37 -53.08 -21.41
CA MET A 1 -1.80 -51.91 -22.10
C MET A 1 -1.07 -51.11 -21.03
N ALA A 2 0.25 -51.28 -20.93
CA ALA A 2 1.05 -50.60 -19.92
C ALA A 2 1.50 -49.25 -20.48
N LEU A 3 1.27 -48.16 -19.74
CA LEU A 3 1.83 -46.85 -20.08
C LEU A 3 3.36 -46.95 -19.92
N ASP A 4 4.08 -46.71 -21.01
CA ASP A 4 5.52 -46.54 -21.00
C ASP A 4 5.85 -45.20 -20.31
N LEU A 5 6.46 -45.29 -19.13
CA LEU A 5 6.86 -44.16 -18.29
C LEU A 5 8.26 -43.63 -18.63
N GLY A 6 8.92 -44.16 -19.66
CA GLY A 6 10.29 -43.79 -20.06
C GLY A 6 10.48 -42.33 -20.45
N ASN A 7 9.40 -41.58 -20.70
CA ASN A 7 9.43 -40.15 -21.05
C ASN A 7 8.90 -39.21 -19.95
N VAL A 8 8.70 -39.68 -18.71
CA VAL A 8 8.07 -38.86 -17.64
C VAL A 8 9.00 -38.57 -16.46
N THR A 9 10.23 -39.07 -16.45
CA THR A 9 11.20 -38.76 -15.39
C THR A 9 12.18 -37.69 -15.85
N ALA A 10 11.85 -36.43 -15.58
CA ALA A 10 12.89 -35.44 -15.29
C ALA A 10 13.58 -35.86 -13.99
N VAL A 11 14.89 -35.66 -13.92
CA VAL A 11 15.77 -35.96 -12.78
C VAL A 11 16.29 -37.39 -12.77
N GLN A 12 17.26 -37.66 -13.65
CA GLN A 12 18.39 -38.48 -13.26
C GLN A 12 19.63 -38.02 -14.05
N ASN A 13 20.58 -37.45 -13.30
CA ASN A 13 21.89 -36.93 -13.72
C ASN A 13 21.89 -35.66 -14.55
N VAL A 14 21.96 -34.51 -13.88
CA VAL A 14 22.28 -33.24 -14.52
C VAL A 14 23.56 -32.71 -13.87
N GLY A 15 24.69 -32.90 -14.55
CA GLY A 15 25.82 -31.97 -14.39
C GLY A 15 25.34 -30.57 -14.74
N GLU A 16 26.04 -29.51 -14.30
CA GLU A 16 25.59 -28.10 -14.39
C GLU A 16 25.13 -27.62 -15.80
N GLU A 17 25.31 -28.42 -16.86
CA GLU A 17 25.00 -28.12 -18.26
C GLU A 17 23.52 -28.31 -18.70
N GLU A 18 22.59 -28.87 -17.91
CA GLU A 18 21.17 -29.01 -18.33
C GLU A 18 20.15 -28.18 -17.52
N ILE A 19 20.54 -27.02 -16.99
CA ILE A 19 19.58 -26.10 -16.36
C ILE A 19 18.94 -25.20 -17.43
N LEU A 20 17.71 -25.50 -17.81
CA LEU A 20 16.86 -24.69 -18.73
C LEU A 20 16.60 -23.26 -18.23
N GLY A 21 16.86 -22.97 -16.95
CA GLY A 21 16.68 -21.68 -16.30
C GLY A 21 16.13 -21.81 -14.88
N HIS A 22 16.09 -20.69 -14.16
CA HIS A 22 15.60 -20.64 -12.78
C HIS A 22 14.16 -20.15 -12.73
N LEU A 23 13.32 -20.82 -11.94
CA LEU A 23 11.98 -20.35 -11.63
C LEU A 23 12.04 -19.50 -10.36
N MET A 24 11.51 -18.28 -10.42
CA MET A 24 11.40 -17.42 -9.25
C MET A 24 9.93 -17.12 -8.94
N TRP A 25 9.55 -17.31 -7.67
CA TRP A 25 8.34 -16.72 -7.10
C TRP A 25 8.73 -15.59 -6.17
N PHE A 26 7.84 -14.63 -5.97
CA PHE A 26 7.93 -13.72 -4.84
C PHE A 26 6.53 -13.40 -4.29
N SER A 27 6.48 -13.10 -3.00
CA SER A 27 5.28 -12.58 -2.35
C SER A 27 5.66 -11.38 -1.49
N VAL A 28 4.78 -10.39 -1.43
CA VAL A 28 4.96 -9.20 -0.60
C VAL A 28 3.75 -9.07 0.31
N GLY A 29 3.97 -9.29 1.61
CA GLY A 29 2.97 -9.14 2.66
C GLY A 29 2.50 -7.70 2.84
N LYS A 30 1.42 -7.48 3.61
CA LYS A 30 0.87 -6.14 3.92
C LYS A 30 1.67 -5.40 5.00
N GLN A 31 2.99 -5.53 4.99
CA GLN A 31 3.87 -4.92 5.99
C GLN A 31 4.38 -3.55 5.53
N LEU A 32 4.65 -2.70 6.52
CA LEU A 32 5.36 -1.44 6.34
C LEU A 32 6.85 -1.71 6.53
N VAL A 33 7.67 -1.17 5.63
CA VAL A 33 9.13 -1.33 5.71
C VAL A 33 9.75 0.06 5.76
N LYS A 34 10.55 0.30 6.80
CA LYS A 34 11.26 1.57 6.96
C LYS A 34 12.24 1.76 5.81
N ARG A 35 12.36 2.98 5.30
CA ARG A 35 13.26 3.33 4.17
C ARG A 35 14.69 2.87 4.42
N ASP A 36 15.24 3.16 5.60
CA ASP A 36 16.64 2.86 5.95
C ASP A 36 16.91 1.35 6.02
N ASP A 37 15.97 0.60 6.58
CA ASP A 37 16.06 -0.86 6.68
C ASP A 37 16.02 -1.49 5.28
N LEU A 38 15.17 -0.96 4.39
CA LEU A 38 15.12 -1.39 3.00
C LEU A 38 16.42 -1.11 2.25
N LEU A 39 16.97 0.10 2.40
CA LEU A 39 18.24 0.49 1.77
C LEU A 39 19.40 -0.40 2.24
N THR A 40 19.44 -0.68 3.55
CA THR A 40 20.42 -1.58 4.15
C THR A 40 20.30 -2.97 3.55
N THR A 41 19.08 -3.50 3.46
CA THR A 41 18.80 -4.84 2.92
C THR A 41 19.19 -4.94 1.43
N LEU A 42 18.90 -3.90 0.63
CA LEU A 42 19.28 -3.85 -0.80
C LEU A 42 20.80 -3.84 -0.97
N THR A 43 21.49 -2.97 -0.24
CA THR A 43 22.95 -2.86 -0.31
C THR A 43 23.63 -4.16 0.10
N GLN A 44 23.15 -4.81 1.16
CA GLN A 44 23.64 -6.13 1.60
C GLN A 44 23.39 -7.24 0.57
N SER A 45 22.34 -7.09 -0.25
CA SER A 45 22.03 -8.02 -1.33
C SER A 45 22.81 -7.74 -2.62
N GLY A 46 23.73 -6.77 -2.61
CA GLY A 46 24.50 -6.36 -3.79
C GLY A 46 23.70 -5.56 -4.83
N LEU A 47 22.51 -5.07 -4.46
CA LEU A 47 21.67 -4.25 -5.33
C LEU A 47 21.98 -2.77 -5.11
N GLU A 48 22.04 -2.02 -6.22
CA GLU A 48 22.26 -0.57 -6.19
C GLU A 48 21.08 0.19 -5.59
N GLU A 49 21.35 1.36 -4.99
CA GLU A 49 20.32 2.28 -4.50
C GLU A 49 19.37 2.76 -5.60
N SER A 50 19.78 2.70 -6.87
CA SER A 50 18.94 3.02 -8.05
C SER A 50 17.66 2.18 -8.12
N TRP A 51 17.63 1.01 -7.47
CA TRP A 51 16.45 0.16 -7.35
C TRP A 51 15.45 0.63 -6.28
N MET A 52 15.84 1.56 -5.39
CA MET A 52 14.94 2.05 -4.34
C MET A 52 13.64 2.62 -4.93
N PRO A 53 12.50 2.44 -4.24
CA PRO A 53 11.30 3.16 -4.60
C PRO A 53 11.53 4.66 -4.52
N ASN A 54 10.72 5.42 -5.26
CA ASN A 54 10.75 6.88 -5.17
C ASN A 54 10.62 7.35 -3.72
N PRO A 55 11.30 8.44 -3.32
CA PRO A 55 11.17 9.01 -1.99
C PRO A 55 9.71 9.20 -1.59
N ILE A 56 9.42 8.89 -0.34
CA ILE A 56 8.07 9.04 0.22
C ILE A 56 7.77 10.53 0.28
N ARG A 57 6.73 10.94 -0.45
CA ARG A 57 6.25 12.31 -0.42
C ARG A 57 5.28 12.46 0.74
N SER A 58 5.41 13.53 1.52
CA SER A 58 4.47 13.85 2.61
C SER A 58 3.03 13.91 2.12
N SER A 59 2.81 14.40 0.89
CA SER A 59 1.48 14.39 0.26
C SER A 59 0.87 13.00 0.07
N ASP A 60 1.70 11.98 -0.22
CA ASP A 60 1.24 10.60 -0.39
C ASP A 60 1.02 9.93 0.97
N ALA A 61 1.98 10.11 1.89
CA ALA A 61 1.86 9.66 3.28
C ALA A 61 0.59 10.21 3.94
N PHE A 62 0.30 11.49 3.76
CA PHE A 62 -0.91 12.15 4.28
C PHE A 62 -2.19 11.57 3.69
N ARG A 63 -2.24 11.37 2.37
CA ARG A 63 -3.41 10.76 1.71
C ARG A 63 -3.65 9.34 2.17
N ARG A 64 -2.59 8.55 2.36
CA ARG A 64 -2.67 7.20 2.91
C ARG A 64 -3.17 7.22 4.36
N ALA A 65 -2.57 8.04 5.22
CA ALA A 65 -2.92 8.13 6.63
C ALA A 65 -4.38 8.55 6.83
N THR A 66 -4.79 9.61 6.15
CA THR A 66 -6.18 10.10 6.21
C THR A 66 -7.16 9.16 5.54
N LYS A 67 -6.78 8.33 4.56
CA LYS A 67 -7.72 7.36 3.97
C LYS A 67 -8.01 6.18 4.91
N GLU A 68 -7.06 5.80 5.75
CA GLU A 68 -7.20 4.65 6.64
C GLU A 68 -8.08 4.89 7.86
N ILE A 69 -8.33 6.15 8.22
CA ILE A 69 -9.22 6.50 9.33
C ILE A 69 -10.71 6.48 8.96
N GLU A 70 -11.04 6.19 7.69
CA GLU A 70 -12.43 5.98 7.29
C GLU A 70 -13.02 4.78 8.03
N THR A 71 -14.17 4.98 8.67
CA THR A 71 -14.77 3.95 9.51
C THR A 71 -16.29 4.06 9.53
N LYS A 72 -16.96 2.96 9.90
CA LYS A 72 -18.39 2.89 10.09
C LYS A 72 -18.68 2.52 11.54
N LYS A 73 -19.52 3.32 12.21
CA LYS A 73 -19.94 3.07 13.58
C LYS A 73 -21.45 2.94 13.68
N SER A 74 -21.91 2.08 14.57
CA SER A 74 -23.33 2.01 14.97
C SER A 74 -23.62 3.11 15.97
N THR A 75 -24.80 3.73 15.86
CA THR A 75 -25.26 4.73 16.83
C THR A 75 -26.01 4.08 18.00
N ALA A 76 -26.40 4.87 18.99
CA ALA A 76 -27.27 4.41 20.09
C ALA A 76 -28.68 4.01 19.61
N THR A 77 -29.10 4.52 18.45
CA THR A 77 -30.38 4.15 17.83
C THR A 77 -30.21 2.87 17.02
N ALA A 78 -31.06 1.88 17.29
CA ALA A 78 -31.06 0.62 16.53
C ALA A 78 -31.22 0.92 15.04
N ASN A 79 -30.43 0.21 14.21
CA ASN A 79 -30.48 0.30 12.75
C ASN A 79 -30.07 1.66 12.15
N VAL A 80 -29.39 2.52 12.90
CA VAL A 80 -28.80 3.77 12.40
C VAL A 80 -27.28 3.73 12.55
N PHE A 81 -26.56 4.06 11.48
CA PHE A 81 -25.11 4.04 11.38
C PHE A 81 -24.55 5.41 11.00
N GLU A 82 -23.38 5.73 11.53
CA GLU A 82 -22.57 6.87 11.13
C GLU A 82 -21.36 6.39 10.33
N ASN A 83 -21.24 6.84 9.08
CA ASN A 83 -20.07 6.61 8.24
C ASN A 83 -19.16 7.84 8.30
N TYR A 84 -17.95 7.65 8.79
CA TYR A 84 -16.89 8.65 8.80
C TYR A 84 -16.07 8.49 7.52
N LEU A 85 -16.24 9.41 6.58
CA LEU A 85 -15.67 9.37 5.24
C LEU A 85 -14.68 10.51 5.05
N ILE A 86 -13.69 10.34 4.17
CA ILE A 86 -12.65 11.34 3.96
C ILE A 86 -12.74 11.90 2.54
N ARG A 87 -12.91 13.21 2.43
CA ARG A 87 -13.03 13.92 1.16
C ARG A 87 -11.88 14.90 0.99
N GLU A 88 -11.18 14.81 -0.15
CA GLU A 88 -10.21 15.84 -0.52
C GLU A 88 -10.97 17.07 -1.01
N VAL A 89 -10.77 18.20 -0.35
CA VAL A 89 -11.44 19.47 -0.69
C VAL A 89 -10.59 20.22 -1.70
N PHE A 90 -9.28 20.33 -1.43
CA PHE A 90 -8.34 20.89 -2.38
C PHE A 90 -6.90 20.41 -2.10
N SER A 91 -6.05 20.53 -3.12
CA SER A 91 -4.61 20.29 -3.06
C SER A 91 -3.90 21.24 -4.00
N ASP A 92 -3.02 22.08 -3.48
CA ASP A 92 -2.20 23.00 -4.27
C ASP A 92 -0.70 22.69 -4.08
N LYS A 93 0.21 23.64 -4.35
CA LYS A 93 1.66 23.43 -4.18
C LYS A 93 2.11 23.54 -2.72
N ASP A 94 1.36 24.24 -1.88
CA ASP A 94 1.72 24.59 -0.53
C ASP A 94 1.02 23.70 0.51
N GLN A 95 -0.20 23.24 0.24
CA GLN A 95 -1.01 22.51 1.21
C GLN A 95 -1.98 21.49 0.58
N ILE A 96 -2.52 20.60 1.42
CA ILE A 96 -3.63 19.69 1.09
C ILE A 96 -4.64 19.76 2.21
N GLN A 97 -5.91 19.99 1.89
CA GLN A 97 -7.01 19.88 2.85
C GLN A 97 -7.88 18.67 2.54
N ARG A 98 -8.11 17.85 3.57
CA ARG A 98 -9.11 16.77 3.54
C ARG A 98 -10.05 16.90 4.72
N ASN A 99 -11.33 16.75 4.46
CA ASN A 99 -12.37 16.82 5.48
C ASN A 99 -12.82 15.43 5.89
N ILE A 100 -13.09 15.27 7.18
CA ILE A 100 -13.90 14.20 7.74
C ILE A 100 -15.37 14.60 7.54
N VAL A 101 -16.09 13.74 6.86
CA VAL A 101 -17.51 13.86 6.56
C VAL A 101 -18.24 12.76 7.33
N VAL A 102 -19.33 13.13 8.00
CA VAL A 102 -20.20 12.16 8.71
C VAL A 102 -21.49 12.00 7.93
N GLU A 103 -21.75 10.78 7.48
CA GLU A 103 -23.01 10.42 6.84
C GLU A 103 -23.80 9.48 7.76
N THR A 104 -24.97 9.93 8.20
CA THR A 104 -25.87 9.14 9.02
C THR A 104 -26.86 8.41 8.11
N VAL A 105 -26.89 7.09 8.17
CA VAL A 105 -27.72 6.24 7.32
C VAL A 105 -28.55 5.24 8.13
N ASP A 106 -29.73 4.87 7.63
CA ASP A 106 -30.50 3.76 8.17
C ASP A 106 -29.98 2.38 7.70
N GLN A 107 -30.63 1.30 8.13
CA GLN A 107 -30.31 -0.07 7.72
C GLN A 107 -30.54 -0.32 6.22
N SER A 108 -31.42 0.45 5.57
CA SER A 108 -31.65 0.42 4.13
C SER A 108 -30.63 1.26 3.35
N GLY A 109 -29.68 1.91 4.03
CA GLY A 109 -28.68 2.79 3.42
C GLY A 109 -29.24 4.15 2.99
N LYS A 110 -30.46 4.51 3.40
CA LYS A 110 -31.03 5.82 3.15
C LYS A 110 -30.35 6.84 4.05
N ARG A 111 -29.81 7.90 3.44
CA ARG A 111 -29.18 9.02 4.16
C ARG A 111 -30.23 9.79 4.96
N LEU A 112 -29.97 9.89 6.26
CA LEU A 112 -30.75 10.64 7.24
C LEU A 112 -30.16 12.02 7.49
N ASP A 113 -28.83 12.10 7.61
CA ASP A 113 -28.10 13.34 7.87
C ASP A 113 -26.72 13.34 7.19
N TYR A 114 -26.14 14.53 7.02
CA TYR A 114 -24.85 14.72 6.35
C TYR A 114 -24.12 15.95 6.90
N ASP A 115 -23.06 15.72 7.66
CA ASP A 115 -22.11 16.76 8.08
C ASP A 115 -20.85 16.71 7.20
N SER A 116 -20.66 17.73 6.37
CA SER A 116 -19.52 17.83 5.45
C SER A 116 -18.23 18.37 6.06
N GLN A 117 -18.28 18.87 7.30
CA GLN A 117 -17.17 19.56 7.96
C GLN A 117 -16.99 19.08 9.41
N ALA A 118 -17.33 17.82 9.69
CA ALA A 118 -17.16 17.21 11.01
C ALA A 118 -15.70 17.30 11.51
N GLY A 119 -14.75 17.22 10.57
CA GLY A 119 -13.35 17.54 10.80
C GLY A 119 -12.71 18.11 9.54
N VAL A 120 -11.73 18.98 9.71
CA VAL A 120 -10.91 19.55 8.64
C VAL A 120 -9.46 19.28 8.99
N ILE A 121 -8.77 18.48 8.18
CA ILE A 121 -7.35 18.15 8.34
C ILE A 121 -6.57 18.80 7.21
N THR A 122 -5.59 19.62 7.55
CA THR A 122 -4.74 20.32 6.58
C THR A 122 -3.28 19.92 6.77
N LEU A 123 -2.65 19.49 5.67
CA LEU A 123 -1.21 19.31 5.59
C LEU A 123 -0.57 20.54 4.98
N ASN A 124 0.40 21.14 5.67
CA ASN A 124 1.35 22.07 5.07
C ASN A 124 2.53 21.28 4.48
N LYS A 125 2.77 21.43 3.17
CA LYS A 125 3.81 20.69 2.45
C LYS A 125 5.22 21.24 2.66
N LYS A 126 5.36 22.43 3.24
CA LYS A 126 6.67 23.07 3.46
C LYS A 126 7.39 22.52 4.69
N ASP A 127 6.63 22.28 5.75
CA ASP A 127 7.14 21.85 7.06
C ASP A 127 6.58 20.50 7.50
N ASP A 128 5.74 19.87 6.68
CA ASP A 128 5.03 18.63 6.97
C ASP A 128 4.17 18.69 8.25
N SER A 129 3.71 19.88 8.63
CA SER A 129 2.83 20.05 9.78
C SER A 129 1.38 19.71 9.42
N LEU A 130 0.69 19.10 10.38
CA LEU A 130 -0.75 18.85 10.31
C LEU A 130 -1.48 19.82 11.24
N THR A 131 -2.55 20.41 10.74
CA THR A 131 -3.50 21.18 11.56
C THR A 131 -4.88 20.56 11.41
N PHE A 132 -5.65 20.54 12.49
CA PHE A 132 -7.00 20.01 12.47
C PHE A 132 -7.99 20.89 13.24
N VAL A 133 -9.18 21.02 12.68
CA VAL A 133 -10.35 21.67 13.31
C VAL A 133 -11.47 20.63 13.30
N THR A 134 -12.10 20.40 14.45
CA THR A 134 -13.10 19.34 14.60
C THR A 134 -14.34 19.86 15.33
N SER A 135 -15.51 19.38 14.93
CA SER A 135 -16.79 19.75 15.53
C SER A 135 -17.27 18.74 16.58
N ASN A 136 -16.75 17.51 16.56
CA ASN A 136 -17.13 16.45 17.48
C ASN A 136 -15.92 15.62 17.96
N ASP A 137 -16.12 14.91 19.08
CA ASP A 137 -15.06 14.12 19.72
C ASP A 137 -14.55 12.98 18.84
N MET A 138 -15.43 12.34 18.07
CA MET A 138 -15.05 11.24 17.20
C MET A 138 -14.13 11.71 16.06
N ALA A 139 -14.43 12.85 15.43
CA ALA A 139 -13.61 13.46 14.41
C ALA A 139 -12.25 13.90 14.98
N ARG A 140 -12.20 14.33 16.24
CA ARG A 140 -10.95 14.60 16.97
C ARG A 140 -10.11 13.34 17.13
N GLU A 141 -10.69 12.25 17.63
CA GLU A 141 -10.00 10.96 17.77
C GLU A 141 -9.45 10.46 16.43
N LEU A 142 -10.25 10.53 15.36
CA LEU A 142 -9.82 10.14 14.01
C LEU A 142 -8.70 11.04 13.48
N SER A 143 -8.75 12.34 13.76
CA SER A 143 -7.70 13.29 13.36
C SER A 143 -6.38 12.98 14.06
N GLU A 144 -6.40 12.68 15.36
CA GLU A 144 -5.22 12.25 16.12
C GLU A 144 -4.68 10.90 15.62
N GLU A 145 -5.55 9.96 15.25
CA GLU A 145 -5.14 8.70 14.62
C GLU A 145 -4.48 8.94 13.26
N ALA A 146 -5.04 9.83 12.43
CA ALA A 146 -4.45 10.19 11.15
C ALA A 146 -3.07 10.82 11.32
N GLU A 147 -2.86 11.66 12.33
CA GLU A 147 -1.55 12.23 12.64
C GLU A 147 -0.54 11.14 13.03
N LYS A 148 -0.91 10.23 13.94
CA LYS A 148 -0.04 9.09 14.31
C LYS A 148 0.34 8.25 13.10
N LYS A 149 -0.63 7.90 12.24
CA LYS A 149 -0.39 7.16 10.99
C LYS A 149 0.47 7.95 10.02
N PHE A 150 0.29 9.26 9.92
CA PHE A 150 1.08 10.12 9.04
C PHE A 150 2.55 10.10 9.43
N GLN A 151 2.88 10.26 10.71
CA GLN A 151 4.26 10.20 11.19
C GLN A 151 4.93 8.86 10.84
N VAL A 152 4.19 7.75 10.95
CA VAL A 152 4.70 6.45 10.49
C VAL A 152 4.84 6.41 8.98
N TYR A 153 3.87 6.88 8.20
CA TYR A 153 3.92 6.73 6.74
C TYR A 153 4.94 7.61 6.04
N LYS A 154 5.47 8.64 6.69
CA LYS A 154 6.58 9.45 6.15
C LYS A 154 7.85 8.63 5.93
N ASP A 155 8.11 7.65 6.78
CA ASP A 155 9.37 6.90 6.78
C ASP A 155 9.23 5.46 6.28
N TYR A 156 8.01 5.01 6.02
CA TYR A 156 7.71 3.61 5.72
C TYR A 156 7.05 3.41 4.35
N TYR A 157 7.68 2.57 3.54
CA TYR A 157 7.14 2.10 2.29
C TYR A 157 5.99 1.12 2.51
N SER A 158 4.97 1.27 1.67
CA SER A 158 3.86 0.31 1.57
C SER A 158 4.29 -0.94 0.80
N ALA A 159 3.57 -2.03 1.06
CA ALA A 159 3.66 -3.26 0.27
C ALA A 159 3.54 -3.01 -1.25
N GLN A 160 2.76 -2.02 -1.67
CA GLN A 160 2.60 -1.72 -3.09
C GLN A 160 3.87 -1.14 -3.71
N GLN A 161 4.55 -0.23 -3.00
CA GLN A 161 5.82 0.33 -3.46
C GLN A 161 6.90 -0.76 -3.56
N LEU A 162 6.94 -1.68 -2.58
CA LEU A 162 7.84 -2.83 -2.60
C LEU A 162 7.53 -3.77 -3.78
N ARG A 163 6.27 -4.06 -4.07
CA ARG A 163 5.89 -4.88 -5.25
C ARG A 163 6.35 -4.25 -6.55
N VAL A 164 6.17 -2.95 -6.70
CA VAL A 164 6.62 -2.22 -7.90
C VAL A 164 8.14 -2.29 -8.03
N MET A 165 8.87 -2.09 -6.94
CA MET A 165 10.32 -2.23 -6.92
C MET A 165 10.77 -3.64 -7.32
N VAL A 166 10.28 -4.67 -6.64
CA VAL A 166 10.64 -6.07 -6.94
C VAL A 166 10.29 -6.40 -8.39
N SER A 167 9.12 -5.99 -8.87
CA SER A 167 8.72 -6.20 -10.26
C SER A 167 9.69 -5.57 -11.26
N LYS A 168 10.23 -4.38 -10.98
CA LYS A 168 11.22 -3.73 -11.86
C LYS A 168 12.55 -4.46 -11.85
N ILE A 169 13.01 -4.90 -10.68
CA ILE A 169 14.24 -5.72 -10.56
C ILE A 169 14.06 -7.01 -11.36
N LEU A 170 12.93 -7.68 -11.23
CA LEU A 170 12.69 -8.91 -11.99
C LEU A 170 12.67 -8.64 -13.48
N GLN A 171 11.99 -7.57 -13.93
CA GLN A 171 11.90 -7.21 -15.34
C GLN A 171 13.27 -6.91 -15.98
N SER A 172 14.25 -6.42 -15.22
CA SER A 172 15.60 -6.15 -15.76
C SER A 172 16.38 -7.41 -16.08
N LEU A 173 15.98 -8.56 -15.51
CA LEU A 173 16.56 -9.87 -15.81
C LEU A 173 15.95 -10.53 -17.05
N ALA A 174 15.23 -9.77 -17.89
CA ALA A 174 14.51 -10.24 -19.08
C ALA A 174 13.67 -11.52 -18.83
N PRO A 175 12.81 -11.54 -17.80
CA PRO A 175 12.08 -12.73 -17.41
C PRO A 175 11.01 -13.09 -18.44
N THR A 176 10.79 -14.38 -18.63
CA THR A 176 9.59 -14.85 -19.33
C THR A 176 8.47 -15.04 -18.30
N PRO A 177 7.37 -14.27 -18.35
CA PRO A 177 6.26 -14.44 -17.44
C PRO A 177 5.57 -15.78 -17.70
N VAL A 178 5.45 -16.61 -16.67
CA VAL A 178 4.77 -17.92 -16.77
C VAL A 178 3.25 -17.77 -16.69
N ARG A 179 2.76 -16.64 -16.16
CA ARG A 179 1.34 -16.26 -16.15
C ARG A 179 1.16 -14.76 -16.43
N PRO A 180 0.07 -14.35 -17.11
CA PRO A 180 -0.20 -12.94 -17.42
C PRO A 180 -0.34 -12.02 -16.20
N ASN A 181 -0.84 -12.55 -15.06
CA ASN A 181 -1.21 -11.77 -13.87
C ASN A 181 -0.51 -12.26 -12.57
N GLY A 182 0.55 -13.06 -12.64
CA GLY A 182 1.15 -13.71 -11.47
C GLY A 182 2.65 -13.44 -11.30
N GLY A 183 3.12 -13.37 -10.05
CA GLY A 183 4.53 -13.16 -9.66
C GLY A 183 5.45 -14.36 -9.89
N ILE A 184 5.16 -15.19 -10.89
CA ILE A 184 5.98 -16.33 -11.29
C ILE A 184 6.67 -15.97 -12.60
N VAL A 185 7.99 -15.87 -12.53
CA VAL A 185 8.84 -15.54 -13.67
C VAL A 185 9.90 -16.61 -13.87
N ARG A 186 10.18 -16.93 -15.14
CA ARG A 186 11.34 -17.75 -15.53
C ARG A 186 12.49 -16.82 -15.90
N LEU A 187 13.64 -17.04 -15.27
CA LEU A 187 14.90 -16.38 -15.60
C LEU A 187 15.72 -17.31 -16.49
N VAL A 188 16.09 -16.83 -17.66
CA VAL A 188 17.04 -17.51 -18.56
C VAL A 188 18.35 -16.74 -18.42
N LEU A 189 19.31 -17.31 -17.71
CA LEU A 189 20.66 -16.77 -17.68
C LEU A 189 21.31 -17.15 -19.01
N GLN A 190 21.71 -16.15 -19.80
CA GLN A 190 22.52 -16.35 -21.02
C GLN A 190 24.01 -16.42 -20.64
#